data_AF-A0A450XWR1-F1
#
_entry.id   AF-A0A450XWR1-F1
#
_cell.length_a   1.000
_cell.length_b   1.000
_cell.length_c   1.000
_cell.angle_alpha   90.00
_cell.angle_beta   90.00
_cell.angle_gamma   90.00
#
_symmetry.space_group_name_H-M   'P 1'
#
loop_
_entity.id
_entity.type
_entity.pdbx_description
1 polymer ?
#
loop_
_entity_poly.entity_id
_entity_poly.type
_entity_poly.pdbx_seq_one_letter_code
_entity_poly.pdbx_strand_id
1 'polypeptide(L)' 'MLTGILEPTNEPYAIAKIAGIKLCENYNRQYGRDYRSVMPTNLYGPNENFHPENSHVIPALLRRFHEAV' A
#
# COMPACT_ATOMS: atom_id res chain seq x y z
N MET A 1 0.42 17.12 -1.05
CA MET A 1 0.93 15.76 -1.33
C MET A 1 2.33 15.94 -1.87
N LEU A 2 3.36 15.37 -1.21
CA LEU A 2 4.81 15.62 -1.39
C LEU A 2 5.45 16.74 -0.55
N THR A 3 4.86 17.15 0.58
CA THR A 3 5.47 18.14 1.48
C THR A 3 6.40 17.51 2.54
N GLY A 4 6.60 16.19 2.53
CA GLY A 4 7.46 15.46 3.47
C GLY A 4 8.40 14.49 2.74
N ILE A 5 9.49 14.12 3.40
CA ILE A 5 10.50 13.20 2.88
C ILE A 5 9.87 11.82 2.68
N LEU A 6 10.04 11.23 1.49
CA LEU A 6 9.61 9.86 1.21
C LEU A 6 10.62 8.89 1.82
N GLU A 7 10.11 7.78 2.37
CA GLU A 7 10.95 6.68 2.84
C GLU A 7 11.82 6.17 1.67
N PRO A 8 13.17 6.23 1.73
CA PRO A 8 14.03 5.98 0.58
C PRO A 8 13.84 4.60 -0.07
N THR A 9 13.51 3.59 0.73
CA THR A 9 13.26 2.22 0.27
C THR A 9 11.96 2.07 -0.52
N ASN A 10 10.99 2.96 -0.29
CA ASN A 10 9.67 2.94 -0.93
C ASN A 10 9.45 4.13 -1.88
N GLU A 11 10.45 4.99 -2.06
CA GLU A 11 10.35 6.23 -2.83
C GLU A 11 9.87 6.01 -4.28
N PRO A 12 10.43 5.06 -5.07
CA PRO A 12 9.97 4.83 -6.44
C PRO A 12 8.50 4.38 -6.51
N TYR A 13 8.09 3.54 -5.56
CA TYR A 13 6.71 3.06 -5.45
C TYR A 13 5.76 4.20 -5.05
N ALA A 14 6.16 5.01 -4.08
CA ALA A 14 5.38 6.15 -3.60
C ALA A 14 5.15 7.18 -4.72
N ILE A 15 6.19 7.49 -5.50
CA ILE A 15 6.09 8.40 -6.66
C ILE A 15 5.08 7.86 -7.67
N ALA A 16 5.15 6.58 -8.03
CA ALA A 16 4.22 5.97 -8.97
C ALA A 16 2.76 6.02 -8.48
N LYS A 17 2.52 5.75 -7.19
CA LYS A 17 1.17 5.85 -6.61
C LYS A 17 0.63 7.28 -6.57
N ILE A 18 1.48 8.26 -6.26
CA ILE A 18 1.10 9.69 -6.27
C ILE A 18 0.78 10.15 -7.70
N ALA A 19 1.55 9.71 -8.69
CA ALA A 19 1.27 9.99 -10.09
C ALA A 19 -0.09 9.43 -10.51
N GLY A 20 -0.46 8.23 -10.07
CA GLY A 20 -1.79 7.64 -10.29
C GLY A 20 -2.93 8.48 -9.71
N ILE A 21 -2.78 8.99 -8.48
CA ILE A 21 -3.78 9.86 -7.84
C ILE A 21 -3.94 11.15 -8.66
N LYS A 22 -2.84 11.76 -9.09
CA LYS A 22 -2.86 12.97 -9.93
C LYS A 22 -3.50 12.70 -11.29
N LEU A 23 -3.32 11.52 -11.86
CA LEU A 23 -4.00 11.12 -13.10
C LEU A 23 -5.52 11.11 -12.89
N CYS A 24 -6.01 10.45 -11.83
CA CYS A 24 -7.43 10.44 -11.50
C CYS A 24 -8.00 11.87 -11.32
N GLU A 25 -7.30 12.72 -10.57
CA GLU A 25 -7.71 14.12 -10.37
C GLU A 25 -7.80 14.91 -11.69
N ASN A 26 -6.82 14.76 -12.58
CA ASN A 26 -6.79 15.50 -13.84
C ASN A 26 -7.85 14.97 -14.84
N TYR A 27 -8.07 13.66 -14.89
CA TYR A 27 -9.12 13.09 -15.73
C TYR A 27 -10.53 13.51 -15.27
N ASN A 28 -10.75 13.59 -13.96
CA ASN A 28 -12.02 14.10 -13.42
C ASN A 28 -12.24 15.56 -13.84
N ARG A 29 -11.20 16.40 -13.74
CA ARG A 29 -11.25 17.82 -14.14
C ARG A 29 -11.47 18.01 -15.63
N GLN A 30 -10.75 17.26 -16.46
CA GLN A 30 -10.76 17.45 -17.92
C GLN A 30 -11.98 16.83 -18.59
N TYR A 31 -12.46 15.69 -18.10
CA TYR A 31 -13.48 14.88 -18.78
C TYR A 31 -14.75 14.64 -17.96
N GLY A 32 -14.91 15.31 -16.80
CA GLY A 32 -16.09 15.16 -15.95
C GLY A 32 -16.29 13.73 -15.41
N ARG A 33 -15.19 12.99 -15.20
CA ARG A 33 -15.20 11.64 -14.61
C ARG A 33 -15.26 11.72 -13.07
N ASP A 34 -15.64 10.61 -12.43
CA ASP A 34 -15.68 10.46 -10.96
C ASP A 34 -14.76 9.32 -10.52
N TYR A 35 -13.46 9.45 -10.80
CA TYR A 35 -12.44 8.54 -10.30
C TYR A 35 -12.05 8.91 -8.88
N ARG A 36 -12.19 7.98 -7.94
CA ARG A 36 -11.87 8.16 -6.53
C ARG A 36 -10.68 7.30 -6.16
N SER A 37 -9.72 7.89 -5.47
CA SER A 37 -8.53 7.19 -4.98
C SER A 37 -8.60 7.09 -3.46
N VAL A 38 -8.36 5.89 -2.93
CA VAL A 38 -8.27 5.64 -1.48
C VAL A 38 -6.84 5.24 -1.11
N MET A 39 -6.38 5.66 0.06
CA MET A 39 -5.03 5.36 0.56
C MET A 39 -5.15 4.49 1.82
N PRO A 40 -5.17 3.16 1.68
CA PRO A 40 -5.20 2.27 2.83
C PRO A 40 -3.86 2.33 3.58
N THR A 41 -3.92 2.08 4.88
CA THR A 41 -2.74 1.79 5.71
C THR A 41 -2.34 0.32 5.55
N ASN A 42 -1.44 -0.18 6.40
CA ASN A 42 -1.07 -1.60 6.43
C ASN A 42 -2.32 -2.49 6.56
N LEU A 43 -2.54 -3.35 5.58
CA LEU A 43 -3.66 -4.30 5.52
C LEU A 43 -3.19 -5.68 5.98
N TYR A 44 -4.06 -6.42 6.67
CA TYR A 44 -3.85 -7.83 7.04
C TYR A 44 -5.15 -8.60 6.88
N GLY A 45 -5.09 -9.92 6.62
CA GLY A 45 -6.31 -10.73 6.50
C GLY A 45 -6.18 -12.04 5.72
N PRO A 46 -7.32 -12.67 5.37
CA PRO A 46 -7.33 -13.89 4.56
C PRO A 46 -6.66 -13.66 3.19
N ASN A 47 -5.84 -14.62 2.74
CA ASN A 47 -4.97 -14.55 1.55
C ASN A 47 -3.70 -13.67 1.67
N GLU A 48 -3.35 -13.22 2.88
CA GLU A 48 -2.05 -12.61 3.10
C GLU A 48 -0.92 -13.66 3.01
N ASN A 49 0.31 -13.21 2.76
CA ASN A 49 1.46 -14.10 2.73
C ASN A 49 1.87 -14.50 4.15
N PHE A 50 1.71 -15.78 4.50
CA PHE A 50 2.13 -16.35 5.79
C PHE A 50 3.52 -17.03 5.73
N HIS A 51 4.33 -16.72 4.71
CA HIS A 51 5.66 -17.30 4.55
C HIS A 51 6.62 -16.82 5.67
N PRO A 52 7.36 -17.72 6.36
CA PRO A 52 8.14 -17.38 7.57
C PRO A 52 9.21 -16.30 7.35
N GLU A 53 9.76 -16.19 6.14
CA GLU A 53 10.82 -15.21 5.79
C GLU A 53 10.32 -13.97 5.04
N ASN A 54 9.11 -13.99 4.46
CA ASN A 54 8.60 -12.96 3.55
C ASN A 54 7.12 -12.65 3.83
N SER A 55 6.80 -12.47 5.10
CA SER A 55 5.46 -12.13 5.58
C SER A 55 5.47 -10.75 6.23
N HIS A 56 4.36 -10.01 6.11
CA HIS A 56 4.20 -8.80 6.90
C HIS A 56 4.17 -9.14 8.40
N VAL A 57 4.41 -8.13 9.24
CA VAL A 57 4.60 -8.31 10.69
C VAL A 57 3.47 -9.13 11.34
N ILE A 58 2.21 -8.88 10.98
CA ILE A 58 1.05 -9.57 11.56
C ILE A 58 0.99 -11.06 11.18
N PRO A 59 1.00 -11.45 9.89
CA PRO A 59 0.99 -12.87 9.51
C PRO A 59 2.26 -13.61 9.95
N ALA A 60 3.42 -12.95 9.98
CA ALA A 60 4.67 -13.53 10.46
C ALA A 60 4.57 -13.95 11.95
N LEU A 61 4.06 -13.06 12.80
CA LEU A 61 3.88 -13.34 14.22
C LEU A 61 2.85 -14.44 14.45
N LEU A 62 1.71 -14.39 13.74
CA LEU A 62 0.65 -15.39 13.86
C LEU A 62 1.17 -16.79 13.48
N ARG A 63 2.00 -16.89 12.43
CA ARG A 63 2.65 -18.14 12.04
C ARG A 63 3.63 -18.65 13.10
N ARG A 64 4.50 -17.79 13.63
CA ARG A 64 5.48 -18.16 14.66
C ARG A 64 4.84 -18.68 15.94
N PHE A 65 3.74 -18.07 16.39
CA PHE A 65 2.99 -18.57 17.56
C PHE A 65 2.26 -19.89 17.27
N HIS A 66 1.82 -20.12 16.03
CA HIS A 66 1.17 -21.37 15.63
C HIS A 66 2.16 -22.54 15.52
N GLU A 67 3.39 -22.29 15.06
CA GLU A 67 4.44 -23.32 14.90
C GLU A 67 5.21 -23.62 16.20
N ALA A 68 5.06 -22.80 17.24
CA ALA A 68 5.76 -22.98 18.53
C ALA A 68 5.12 -24.03 19.46
N VAL A 69 4.20 -24.87 18.93
CA VAL A 69 3.54 -25.96 19.66
C VAL A 69 4.35 -27.25 19.56
#